data_AF-A0A847GFY6-F1
#
_entry.id   AF-A0A847GFY6-F1
#
_cell.length_a   1.000
_cell.length_b   1.000
_cell.length_c   1.000
_cell.angle_alpha   90.00
_cell.angle_beta   90.00
_cell.angle_gamma   90.00
#
_symmetry.space_group_name_H-M   'P 1'
#
loop_
_entity.id
_entity.type
_entity.pdbx_description
1 polymer ?
#
loop_
_entity_poly.entity_id
_entity_poly.type
_entity_poly.pdbx_seq_one_letter_code
_entity_poly.pdbx_strand_id
1 'polypeptide(L)'
;MGAALALLPGCVPRSTGPTEVGVRTVKFSLFGKKGVEDKVYPPGSTFFFAPFINDWHVFDTRLNTLEMSGTKGRGDRLAGGDDLLFKTVDGNDISLDIVLSWKIDPEKAPMILQEVATSMDEIKENVIRTVTRSKPRDVFGELETEGFYLADKRSQKAEEVEEALNKILEPLGVV
;
A
#
# COMPACT_ATOMS: atom_id res chain seq x y z
N MET A 1 32.10 -16.94 -30.59
CA MET A 1 31.02 -17.63 -31.33
C MET A 1 29.75 -17.42 -30.54
N GLY A 2 28.87 -16.54 -31.04
CA GLY A 2 27.68 -16.07 -30.32
C GLY A 2 26.64 -17.18 -30.17
N ALA A 3 26.20 -17.42 -28.94
CA ALA A 3 25.02 -18.22 -28.68
C ALA A 3 23.79 -17.39 -29.09
N ALA A 4 23.21 -17.75 -30.23
CA ALA A 4 21.92 -17.26 -30.66
C ALA A 4 20.86 -17.74 -29.66
N LEU A 5 20.34 -16.81 -28.85
CA LEU A 5 19.21 -17.04 -27.97
C LEU A 5 17.96 -17.14 -28.84
N ALA A 6 17.57 -18.37 -29.18
CA ALA A 6 16.35 -18.64 -29.92
C ALA A 6 15.14 -18.20 -29.09
N LEU A 7 14.52 -17.09 -29.50
CA LEU A 7 13.20 -16.64 -29.02
C LEU A 7 12.14 -17.61 -29.54
N LEU A 8 11.95 -18.72 -28.83
CA LEU A 8 10.69 -19.46 -28.90
C LEU A 8 9.59 -18.52 -28.36
N PRO A 9 8.33 -18.62 -28.83
CA PRO A 9 7.15 -18.03 -28.16
C PRO A 9 6.86 -18.70 -26.80
N GLY A 10 7.88 -19.32 -26.20
CA GLY A 10 7.86 -20.16 -25.03
C GLY A 10 7.82 -19.32 -23.77
N CYS A 11 7.15 -19.89 -22.78
CA CYS A 11 6.83 -19.27 -21.51
C CYS A 11 7.97 -18.45 -20.90
N VAL A 12 7.66 -17.23 -20.48
CA VAL A 12 8.58 -16.37 -19.72
C VAL A 12 8.54 -16.81 -18.25
N PRO A 13 9.70 -17.06 -17.61
CA PRO A 13 9.76 -17.31 -16.18
C PRO A 13 9.35 -16.06 -15.41
N ARG A 14 8.41 -16.22 -14.48
CA ARG A 14 7.98 -15.21 -13.51
C ARG A 14 8.24 -15.78 -12.13
N SER A 15 9.16 -15.17 -11.39
CA SER A 15 9.48 -15.56 -10.03
C SER A 15 8.80 -14.62 -9.03
N THR A 16 8.34 -15.18 -7.93
CA THR A 16 8.00 -14.43 -6.71
C THR A 16 9.18 -14.48 -5.74
N GLY A 17 9.55 -13.36 -5.14
CA GLY A 17 10.47 -13.31 -4.01
C GLY A 17 9.93 -14.02 -2.75
N PRO A 18 10.74 -14.13 -1.68
CA PRO A 18 10.40 -14.87 -0.47
C PRO A 18 9.21 -14.31 0.32
N THR A 19 8.88 -13.03 0.13
CA THR A 19 7.77 -12.34 0.82
C THR A 19 6.76 -11.77 -0.17
N GLU A 20 6.84 -12.19 -1.43
CA GLU A 20 6.07 -11.64 -2.52
C GLU A 20 5.00 -12.64 -2.95
N VAL A 21 3.76 -12.17 -3.08
CA VAL A 21 2.67 -12.95 -3.66
C VAL A 21 2.44 -12.55 -5.09
N GLY A 22 2.28 -13.55 -5.96
CA GLY A 22 2.00 -13.35 -7.36
C GLY A 22 0.51 -13.34 -7.64
N VAL A 23 0.07 -12.44 -8.50
CA VAL A 23 -1.30 -12.39 -9.02
C VAL A 23 -1.23 -12.37 -10.54
N ARG A 24 -2.00 -13.26 -11.18
CA ARG A 24 -2.02 -13.40 -12.63
C ARG A 24 -3.28 -12.77 -13.21
N THR A 25 -3.10 -12.05 -14.32
CA THR A 25 -4.21 -11.49 -15.10
C THR A 25 -4.22 -12.11 -16.49
N VAL A 26 -5.31 -12.76 -16.86
CA VAL A 26 -5.48 -13.39 -18.18
C VAL A 26 -6.12 -12.37 -19.13
N LYS A 27 -5.30 -11.81 -20.02
CA LYS A 27 -5.71 -10.79 -21.02
C LYS A 27 -6.54 -11.38 -22.15
N PHE A 28 -6.16 -12.56 -22.64
CA PHE A 28 -6.78 -13.18 -23.81
C PHE A 28 -7.09 -14.66 -23.57
N SER A 29 -8.35 -15.05 -23.67
CA SER A 29 -8.75 -16.45 -23.65
C SER A 29 -9.79 -16.69 -24.74
N LEU A 30 -9.57 -17.73 -25.56
CA LEU A 30 -10.48 -18.12 -26.65
C LEU A 30 -11.75 -18.82 -26.13
N PHE A 31 -11.69 -19.48 -24.97
CA PHE A 31 -12.80 -20.28 -24.42
C PHE A 31 -12.93 -20.20 -22.88
N GLY A 32 -12.21 -19.29 -22.19
CA GLY A 32 -12.16 -19.22 -20.72
C GLY A 32 -12.43 -17.83 -20.15
N LYS A 33 -12.48 -17.74 -18.81
CA LYS A 33 -12.65 -16.48 -18.06
C LYS A 33 -11.47 -15.53 -18.33
N LYS A 34 -11.77 -14.27 -18.63
CA LYS A 34 -10.80 -13.18 -18.82
C LYS A 34 -10.79 -12.32 -17.55
N GLY A 35 -9.64 -11.70 -17.25
CA GLY A 35 -9.47 -10.84 -16.07
C GLY A 35 -8.47 -11.39 -15.07
N VAL A 36 -8.48 -10.83 -13.86
CA VAL A 36 -7.61 -11.25 -12.76
C VAL A 36 -8.07 -12.63 -12.26
N GLU A 37 -7.12 -13.55 -12.12
CA GLU A 37 -7.37 -14.87 -11.57
C GLU A 37 -7.51 -14.77 -10.05
N ASP A 38 -8.55 -15.39 -9.48
CA ASP A 38 -8.81 -15.44 -8.03
C ASP A 38 -7.87 -16.42 -7.30
N LYS A 39 -6.62 -16.49 -7.77
CA LYS A 39 -5.60 -17.39 -7.28
C LYS A 39 -4.37 -16.61 -6.88
N VAL A 40 -4.01 -16.75 -5.62
CA VAL A 40 -2.76 -16.24 -5.06
C VAL A 40 -1.65 -17.25 -5.32
N TYR A 41 -0.57 -16.80 -5.95
CA TYR A 41 0.62 -17.61 -6.15
C TYR A 41 1.57 -17.44 -4.95
N PRO A 42 2.01 -18.54 -4.33
CA PRO A 42 2.80 -18.49 -3.10
C PRO A 42 4.20 -17.89 -3.34
N PRO A 43 4.81 -17.33 -2.29
CA PRO A 43 6.15 -16.75 -2.36
C PRO A 43 7.24 -17.79 -2.66
N GLY A 44 8.37 -17.31 -3.18
CA GLY A 44 9.58 -18.11 -3.43
C GLY A 44 9.49 -19.12 -4.58
N SER A 45 8.44 -19.06 -5.40
CA SER A 45 8.22 -19.99 -6.52
C SER A 45 8.44 -19.33 -7.89
N THR A 46 8.87 -20.12 -8.86
CA THR A 46 9.01 -19.70 -10.26
C THR A 46 7.92 -20.36 -11.11
N PHE A 47 7.13 -19.54 -11.78
CA PHE A 47 6.05 -19.96 -12.65
C PHE A 47 6.37 -19.60 -14.10
N PHE A 48 5.85 -20.38 -15.05
CA PHE A 48 6.10 -20.19 -16.47
C PHE A 48 4.80 -19.83 -17.18
N PHE A 49 4.73 -18.65 -17.78
CA PHE A 49 3.52 -18.18 -18.47
C PHE A 49 3.82 -17.61 -19.86
N ALA A 50 2.86 -17.75 -20.79
CA ALA A 50 2.96 -17.12 -22.11
C ALA A 50 2.82 -15.59 -21.97
N PRO A 51 3.82 -14.79 -22.39
CA PRO A 51 3.90 -13.35 -22.08
C PRO A 51 2.86 -12.48 -22.78
N PHE A 52 2.32 -12.91 -23.93
CA PHE A 52 1.33 -12.14 -24.69
C PHE A 52 -0.10 -12.32 -24.19
N ILE A 53 -0.35 -13.34 -23.37
CA ILE A 53 -1.68 -13.72 -22.91
C ILE A 53 -1.88 -13.40 -21.44
N ASN A 54 -0.80 -13.28 -20.67
CA ASN A 54 -0.82 -13.18 -19.22
C ASN A 54 0.00 -11.99 -18.75
N ASP A 55 -0.62 -11.18 -17.91
CA ASP A 55 0.06 -10.22 -17.07
C ASP A 55 0.35 -10.83 -15.70
N TRP A 56 1.41 -10.34 -15.10
CA TRP A 56 1.91 -10.82 -13.83
C TRP A 56 2.22 -9.63 -12.94
N HIS A 57 1.52 -9.57 -11.82
CA HIS A 57 1.72 -8.56 -10.79
C HIS A 57 2.24 -9.25 -9.53
N VAL A 58 3.08 -8.53 -8.82
CA VAL A 58 3.69 -9.01 -7.59
C VAL A 58 3.42 -7.99 -6.52
N PHE A 59 2.98 -8.46 -5.36
CA PHE A 59 2.77 -7.63 -4.19
C PHE A 59 3.61 -8.14 -3.04
N ASP A 60 4.22 -7.22 -2.30
CA ASP A 60 5.04 -7.57 -1.15
C ASP A 60 4.20 -7.58 0.12
N THR A 61 4.27 -8.69 0.86
CA THR A 61 3.52 -8.92 2.11
C THR A 61 4.26 -8.44 3.35
N ARG A 62 5.48 -7.89 3.18
CA ARG A 62 6.24 -7.31 4.29
C ARG A 62 5.54 -6.10 4.89
N LEU A 63 5.89 -5.85 6.14
CA LEU A 63 5.54 -4.61 6.81
C LEU A 63 6.30 -3.45 6.17
N ASN A 64 5.55 -2.48 5.68
CA ASN A 64 6.03 -1.24 5.08
C ASN A 64 5.78 -0.09 6.05
N THR A 65 6.63 0.93 5.99
CA THR A 65 6.49 2.13 6.80
C THR A 65 6.25 3.32 5.88
N LEU A 66 5.19 4.07 6.16
CA LEU A 66 4.94 5.38 5.59
C LEU A 66 5.28 6.43 6.66
N GLU A 67 6.27 7.27 6.37
CA GLU A 67 6.62 8.43 7.21
C GLU A 67 6.24 9.71 6.48
N MET A 68 5.42 10.51 7.16
CA MET A 68 4.93 11.82 6.74
C MET A 68 5.51 12.85 7.72
N SER A 69 6.46 13.67 7.25
CA SER A 69 7.15 14.66 8.09
C SER A 69 7.28 16.01 7.39
N GLY A 70 7.23 17.08 8.17
CA GLY A 70 7.45 18.46 7.69
C GLY A 70 8.93 18.84 7.59
N THR A 71 9.82 18.01 8.13
CA THR A 71 11.25 18.30 8.16
C THR A 71 11.89 18.02 6.80
N LYS A 72 12.52 19.05 6.21
CA LYS A 72 13.25 18.91 4.94
C LYS A 72 14.32 17.81 5.02
N GLY A 73 14.24 16.83 4.13
CA GLY A 73 15.15 15.68 4.10
C GLY A 73 14.76 14.51 5.01
N ARG A 74 13.55 14.53 5.59
CA ARG A 74 12.98 13.45 6.39
C ARG A 74 11.62 13.02 5.79
N GLY A 75 11.25 11.75 5.97
CA GLY A 75 10.01 11.19 5.44
C GLY A 75 10.12 10.65 4.01
N ASP A 76 9.01 10.12 3.50
CA ASP A 76 8.95 9.43 2.21
C ASP A 76 9.01 10.39 1.01
N ARG A 77 8.65 11.67 1.22
CA ARG A 77 8.82 12.74 0.22
C ARG A 77 9.93 13.70 0.64
N LEU A 78 11.07 13.58 -0.03
CA LEU A 78 12.25 14.43 0.21
C LEU A 78 12.07 15.89 -0.24
N ALA A 79 11.08 16.15 -1.11
CA ALA A 79 10.77 17.47 -1.65
C ALA A 79 9.40 17.96 -1.15
N GLY A 80 9.41 19.04 -0.36
CA GLY A 80 8.21 19.62 0.28
C GLY A 80 8.04 19.16 1.72
N GLY A 81 7.15 19.84 2.47
CA GLY A 81 6.67 19.35 3.76
C GLY A 81 5.53 18.36 3.53
N ASP A 82 5.60 17.20 4.20
CA ASP A 82 4.59 16.15 4.14
C ASP A 82 3.91 15.93 5.50
N ASP A 83 4.09 16.88 6.41
CA ASP A 83 3.41 16.95 7.70
C ASP A 83 1.91 17.21 7.57
N LEU A 84 1.20 16.85 8.63
CA LEU A 84 -0.21 17.15 8.79
C LEU A 84 -0.40 18.51 9.45
N LEU A 85 -0.75 19.49 8.63
CA LEU A 85 -1.09 20.84 9.04
C LEU A 85 -2.60 20.99 9.23
N PHE A 86 -3.03 21.31 10.45
CA PHE A 86 -4.43 21.54 10.77
C PHE A 86 -4.60 22.49 11.97
N LYS A 87 -5.84 22.94 12.17
CA LYS A 87 -6.23 23.78 13.29
C LYS A 87 -6.84 22.94 14.40
N THR A 88 -6.44 23.20 15.64
CA THR A 88 -7.10 22.64 16.82
C THR A 88 -8.46 23.30 17.05
N VAL A 89 -9.25 22.71 17.96
CA VAL A 89 -10.51 23.29 18.43
C VAL A 89 -10.34 24.72 19.00
N ASP A 90 -9.16 25.04 19.55
CA ASP A 90 -8.81 26.37 20.08
C ASP A 90 -8.43 27.37 18.98
N GLY A 91 -8.30 26.93 17.73
CA GLY A 91 -7.93 27.76 16.58
C GLY A 91 -6.43 27.89 16.32
N ASN A 92 -5.58 27.21 17.10
CA ASN A 92 -4.13 27.21 16.91
C ASN A 92 -3.73 26.32 15.72
N ASP A 93 -2.73 26.76 14.96
CA ASP A 93 -2.14 25.96 13.88
C ASP A 93 -1.11 24.98 14.44
N ILE A 94 -1.29 23.68 14.18
CA ILE A 94 -0.38 22.62 14.58
C ILE A 94 0.08 21.83 13.33
N SER A 95 1.34 21.41 13.38
CA SER A 95 1.96 20.47 12.45
C SER A 95 2.26 19.17 13.20
N LEU A 96 1.86 18.04 12.62
CA LEU A 96 2.16 16.71 13.15
C LEU A 96 2.89 15.86 12.11
N ASP A 97 3.96 15.22 12.57
CA ASP A 97 4.61 14.13 11.86
C ASP A 97 3.93 12.80 12.21
N ILE A 98 3.64 11.98 11.21
CA ILE A 98 3.01 10.67 11.39
C ILE A 98 3.89 9.58 10.79
N VAL A 99 4.01 8.48 11.53
CA VAL A 99 4.62 7.24 11.06
C VAL A 99 3.56 6.15 11.14
N LEU A 100 3.26 5.52 10.02
CA LEU A 100 2.31 4.42 9.91
C LEU A 100 3.05 3.17 9.43
N SER A 101 2.82 2.05 10.09
CA SER A 101 3.21 0.73 9.60
C SER A 101 2.00 0.03 9.01
N TRP A 102 2.14 -0.54 7.80
CA TRP A 102 1.07 -1.21 7.09
C TRP A 102 1.60 -2.41 6.31
N LYS A 103 0.75 -3.38 6.01
CA LYS A 103 1.02 -4.54 5.17
C LYS A 103 -0.24 -4.92 4.42
N ILE A 104 -0.10 -5.66 3.34
CA ILE A 104 -1.25 -6.22 2.63
C ILE A 104 -1.61 -7.60 3.18
N ASP A 105 -2.89 -7.94 3.06
CA ASP A 105 -3.36 -9.31 3.24
C ASP A 105 -3.08 -10.12 1.95
N PRO A 106 -2.23 -11.16 2.01
CA PRO A 106 -1.90 -11.96 0.83
C PRO A 106 -3.12 -12.63 0.19
N GLU A 107 -4.14 -12.99 0.97
CA GLU A 107 -5.34 -13.67 0.45
C GLU A 107 -6.20 -12.73 -0.40
N LYS A 108 -6.13 -11.42 -0.11
CA LYS A 108 -6.87 -10.38 -0.83
C LYS A 108 -6.10 -9.77 -2.00
N ALA A 109 -4.87 -10.23 -2.28
CA ALA A 109 -4.05 -9.72 -3.38
C ALA A 109 -4.76 -9.69 -4.76
N PRO A 110 -5.61 -10.66 -5.13
CA PRO A 110 -6.35 -10.61 -6.39
C PRO A 110 -7.39 -9.49 -6.42
N MET A 111 -8.04 -9.20 -5.29
CA MET A 111 -8.99 -8.09 -5.18
C MET A 111 -8.26 -6.74 -5.20
N ILE A 112 -7.13 -6.63 -4.50
CA ILE A 112 -6.27 -5.43 -4.52
C ILE A 112 -5.91 -5.06 -5.96
N LEU A 113 -5.50 -6.04 -6.77
CA LEU A 113 -5.16 -5.81 -8.18
C LEU A 113 -6.36 -5.37 -9.03
N GLN A 114 -7.56 -5.83 -8.69
CA GLN A 114 -8.78 -5.53 -9.45
C GLN A 114 -9.34 -4.15 -9.14
N GLU A 115 -9.34 -3.76 -7.86
CA GLU A 115 -10.16 -2.65 -7.37
C GLU A 115 -9.34 -1.52 -6.74
N VAL A 116 -8.13 -1.82 -6.24
CA VAL A 116 -7.36 -0.90 -5.37
C VAL A 116 -6.19 -0.29 -6.14
N ALA A 117 -5.26 -1.12 -6.62
CA ALA A 117 -4.01 -0.66 -7.21
C ALA A 117 -3.25 -1.76 -7.96
N THR A 118 -2.39 -1.36 -8.90
CA THR A 118 -1.57 -2.26 -9.72
C THR A 118 -0.15 -2.48 -9.19
N SER A 119 0.29 -1.67 -8.23
CA SER A 119 1.62 -1.74 -7.61
C SER A 119 1.62 -1.30 -6.15
N MET A 120 2.66 -1.67 -5.39
CA MET A 120 2.84 -1.26 -3.99
C MET A 120 2.96 0.26 -3.83
N ASP A 121 3.62 0.94 -4.77
CA ASP A 121 3.75 2.40 -4.74
C ASP A 121 2.41 3.10 -4.94
N GLU A 122 1.56 2.53 -5.80
CA GLU A 122 0.21 3.04 -6.03
C GLU A 122 -0.68 2.88 -4.79
N ILE A 123 -0.59 1.73 -4.09
CA ILE A 123 -1.25 1.55 -2.78
C ILE A 123 -0.76 2.61 -1.79
N LYS A 124 0.56 2.76 -1.65
CA LYS A 124 1.17 3.70 -0.70
C LYS A 124 0.73 5.14 -0.96
N GLU A 125 0.87 5.62 -2.20
CA GLU A 125 0.68 7.02 -2.55
C GLU A 125 -0.78 7.43 -2.72
N ASN A 126 -1.61 6.55 -3.31
CA ASN A 126 -2.98 6.92 -3.64
C ASN A 126 -3.99 6.50 -2.56
N VAL A 127 -3.75 5.38 -1.88
CA VAL A 127 -4.68 4.85 -0.88
C VAL A 127 -4.22 5.23 0.52
N ILE A 128 -3.09 4.69 0.97
CA ILE A 128 -2.64 4.83 2.36
C ILE A 128 -2.38 6.29 2.70
N ARG A 129 -1.59 6.99 1.91
CA ARG A 129 -1.28 8.41 2.12
C ARG A 129 -2.54 9.29 2.09
N THR A 130 -3.53 8.99 1.25
CA THR A 130 -4.77 9.77 1.18
C THR A 130 -5.62 9.60 2.43
N VAL A 131 -5.82 8.36 2.88
CA VAL A 131 -6.61 8.07 4.09
C VAL A 131 -5.90 8.62 5.34
N THR A 132 -4.58 8.43 5.44
CA THR A 132 -3.73 8.96 6.52
C THR A 132 -3.66 10.49 6.53
N ARG A 133 -3.96 11.18 5.43
CA ARG A 133 -4.08 12.64 5.43
C ARG A 133 -5.41 13.15 5.99
N SER A 134 -6.47 12.38 5.79
CA SER A 134 -7.81 12.80 6.19
C SER A 134 -8.10 12.43 7.64
N LYS A 135 -7.98 11.14 7.99
CA LYS A 135 -8.56 10.65 9.25
C LYS A 135 -7.81 11.12 10.52
N PRO A 136 -6.47 11.09 10.57
CA PRO A 136 -5.74 11.65 11.70
C PRO A 136 -6.01 13.13 11.90
N ARG A 137 -6.16 13.91 10.82
CA ARG A 137 -6.50 15.33 10.90
C ARG A 137 -7.84 15.56 11.59
N ASP A 138 -8.85 14.77 11.27
CA ASP A 138 -10.17 14.89 11.91
C ASP A 138 -10.08 14.56 13.41
N VAL A 139 -9.40 13.48 13.76
CA VAL A 139 -9.32 12.96 15.14
C VAL A 139 -8.42 13.82 16.04
N PHE A 140 -7.25 14.25 15.54
CA PHE A 140 -6.35 15.13 16.28
C PHE A 140 -6.82 16.59 16.29
N GLY A 141 -7.61 17.02 15.30
CA GLY A 141 -8.22 18.36 15.28
C GLY A 141 -9.17 18.63 16.45
N GLU A 142 -9.76 17.57 17.02
CA GLU A 142 -10.61 17.65 18.21
C GLU A 142 -9.84 17.94 19.50
N LEU A 143 -8.52 17.75 19.52
CA LEU A 143 -7.70 18.06 20.69
C LEU A 143 -7.40 19.55 20.78
N GLU A 144 -7.48 20.05 22.01
CA GLU A 144 -6.91 21.34 22.40
C GLU A 144 -5.39 21.30 22.34
N THR A 145 -4.76 22.47 22.18
CA THR A 145 -3.29 22.57 22.09
C THR A 145 -2.59 22.00 23.33
N GLU A 146 -3.18 22.18 24.51
CA GLU A 146 -2.66 21.60 25.76
C GLU A 146 -2.67 20.07 25.74
N GLY A 147 -3.66 19.47 25.09
CA GLY A 147 -3.80 18.02 24.97
C GLY A 147 -2.64 17.35 24.23
N PHE A 148 -1.97 18.07 23.32
CA PHE A 148 -0.79 17.55 22.61
C PHE A 148 0.44 17.39 23.52
N TYR A 149 0.53 18.11 24.64
CA TYR A 149 1.63 17.92 25.60
C TYR A 149 1.42 16.68 26.47
N LEU A 150 0.17 16.24 26.62
CA LEU A 150 -0.18 15.06 27.41
C LEU A 150 0.02 13.79 26.58
N ALA A 151 0.98 12.96 26.98
CA ALA A 151 1.26 11.70 26.30
C ALA A 151 0.02 10.80 26.25
N ASP A 152 -0.72 10.69 27.35
CA ASP A 152 -1.90 9.83 27.44
C ASP A 152 -2.99 10.22 26.44
N LYS A 153 -3.28 11.52 26.28
CA LYS A 153 -4.27 12.01 25.31
C LYS A 153 -3.83 11.75 23.87
N ARG A 154 -2.54 11.91 23.57
CA ARG A 154 -1.98 11.60 22.24
C ARG A 154 -2.09 10.11 21.92
N SER A 155 -1.77 9.24 22.88
CA SER A 155 -1.90 7.79 22.70
C SER A 155 -3.34 7.37 22.47
N GLN A 156 -4.29 7.89 23.27
CA GLN A 156 -5.72 7.60 23.09
C GLN A 156 -6.22 8.02 21.71
N LYS A 157 -5.84 9.21 21.22
CA LYS A 157 -6.21 9.66 19.88
C LYS A 157 -5.50 8.87 18.78
N ALA A 158 -4.27 8.40 19.00
CA ALA A 158 -3.56 7.53 18.07
C ALA A 158 -4.26 6.16 17.93
N GLU A 159 -4.74 5.58 19.03
CA GLU A 159 -5.55 4.35 19.01
C GLU A 159 -6.87 4.55 18.25
N GLU A 160 -7.57 5.66 18.48
CA GLU A 160 -8.79 6.01 17.75
C GLU A 160 -8.54 6.16 16.23
N VAL A 161 -7.39 6.74 15.87
CA VAL A 161 -6.95 6.82 14.47
C VAL A 161 -6.67 5.43 13.91
N GLU A 162 -5.94 4.58 14.64
CA GLU A 162 -5.62 3.21 14.21
C GLU A 162 -6.90 2.41 13.92
N GLU A 163 -7.85 2.41 14.85
CA GLU A 163 -9.14 1.75 14.68
C GLU A 163 -9.91 2.27 13.45
N ALA A 164 -9.91 3.58 13.26
CA ALA A 164 -10.57 4.19 12.11
C ALA A 164 -9.87 3.88 10.77
N LEU A 165 -8.54 3.85 10.75
CA LEU A 165 -7.77 3.47 9.58
C LEU A 165 -8.02 2.00 9.22
N ASN A 166 -7.96 1.09 10.20
CA ASN A 166 -8.22 -0.33 9.99
C ASN A 166 -9.63 -0.56 9.44
N LYS A 167 -10.64 0.14 9.97
CA LYS A 167 -12.02 0.05 9.46
C LYS A 167 -12.17 0.44 7.97
N ILE A 168 -11.32 1.35 7.49
CA ILE A 168 -11.32 1.82 6.09
C ILE A 168 -10.47 0.91 5.19
N LEU A 169 -9.31 0.44 5.71
CA LEU A 169 -8.27 -0.23 4.94
C LEU A 169 -8.43 -1.76 4.89
N GLU A 170 -8.96 -2.39 5.95
CA GLU A 170 -9.16 -3.84 6.00
C GLU A 170 -10.07 -4.38 4.88
N PRO A 171 -11.18 -3.70 4.50
CA PRO A 171 -11.98 -4.10 3.35
C PRO A 171 -11.21 -4.03 2.03
N LEU A 172 -10.25 -3.12 1.93
CA LEU A 172 -9.36 -2.96 0.77
C LEU A 172 -8.17 -3.93 0.80
N GLY A 173 -8.06 -4.78 1.81
CA GLY A 173 -6.99 -5.77 1.94
C GLY A 173 -5.67 -5.20 2.48
N VAL A 174 -5.72 -4.08 3.19
CA VAL A 174 -4.56 -3.50 3.87
C VAL A 174 -4.80 -3.49 5.39
N VAL A 175 -3.76 -3.81 6.17
CA VAL A 175 -3.76 -3.91 7.64
C VAL A 175 -2.55 -3.20 8.21
#